data_AF-A0A8T2CTP7-F1
#
_entry.id   AF-A0A8T2CTP7-F1
#
_cell.length_a   1.000
_cell.length_b   1.000
_cell.length_c   1.000
_cell.angle_alpha   90.00
_cell.angle_beta   90.00
_cell.angle_gamma   90.00
#
_symmetry.space_group_name_H-M   'P 1'
#
loop_
_entity.id
_entity.type
_entity.pdbx_description
1 polymer ?
#
loop_
_entity_poly.entity_id
_entity_poly.type
_entity_poly.pdbx_seq_one_letter_code
_entity_poly.pdbx_strand_id
1 'polypeptide(L)'
;MLPNEELVPVKRITPQSSWSWISIDATGKKTVLDVDKYVIMHRVQIHARDLRILDPNLFYPSAILGRERAIVLNLEHIKAIITAKEVLIQDSSDENLIPTLEEFQTRLSVGNKAHGGQLDGDVVEEDESAFEFRALEVALEAICSFLAARTIELEKSAYPALDELTLKLTSRNLLRVCKLKSSMTRLTAQVQKIKDELEQLLEDDEDMAELYLSRKLAGASSPAIDSGEHINWYPTSPTIGAKISRAKSHLVRSATVRGDDKNDVEEVEMLLEGTLYANRQNFEQINRATRVCG
;
A
#
# COMPACT_ATOMS: atom_id res chain seq x y z
N MET A 1 52.69 24.45 -23.63
CA MET A 1 51.45 24.67 -22.87
C MET A 1 50.30 24.27 -23.78
N LEU A 2 49.79 23.05 -23.59
CA LEU A 2 48.55 22.55 -24.19
C LEU A 2 47.62 22.21 -23.01
N PRO A 3 46.32 22.57 -23.07
CA PRO A 3 45.42 22.39 -21.94
C PRO A 3 44.96 20.94 -21.83
N ASN A 4 44.90 20.44 -20.59
CA ASN A 4 44.29 19.16 -20.22
C ASN A 4 42.78 19.24 -20.47
N GLU A 5 42.26 18.39 -21.36
CA GLU A 5 40.84 18.06 -21.44
C GLU A 5 40.50 17.12 -20.27
N GLU A 6 39.86 17.66 -19.24
CA GLU A 6 39.19 16.88 -18.21
C GLU A 6 38.02 16.12 -18.84
N LEU A 7 38.17 14.80 -18.94
CA LEU A 7 37.08 13.89 -19.27
C LEU A 7 36.04 13.92 -18.15
N VAL A 8 34.96 14.66 -18.38
CA VAL A 8 33.73 14.58 -17.57
C VAL A 8 33.21 13.15 -17.63
N PRO A 9 32.99 12.46 -16.49
CA PRO A 9 32.46 11.11 -16.52
C PRO A 9 31.00 11.17 -16.98
N VAL A 10 30.76 10.70 -18.21
CA VAL A 10 29.43 10.41 -18.73
C VAL A 10 28.73 9.50 -17.74
N LYS A 11 27.69 10.00 -17.05
CA LYS A 11 26.79 9.19 -16.23
C LYS A 11 26.26 8.08 -17.12
N ARG A 12 26.71 6.85 -16.87
CA ARG A 12 26.12 5.66 -17.45
C ARG A 12 24.67 5.62 -16.99
N ILE A 13 23.74 5.76 -17.94
CA ILE A 13 22.34 5.41 -17.72
C ILE A 13 22.35 3.88 -17.60
N THR A 14 22.45 3.39 -16.36
CA THR A 14 22.12 2.01 -16.06
C THR A 14 20.66 1.80 -16.47
N PRO A 15 20.33 0.66 -17.12
CA PRO A 15 18.93 0.35 -17.38
C PRO A 15 18.27 0.35 -16.01
N GLN A 16 17.27 1.22 -15.79
CA GLN A 16 16.49 1.24 -14.56
C GLN A 16 16.13 -0.20 -14.25
N SER A 17 16.67 -0.71 -13.14
CA SER A 17 16.21 -2.00 -12.64
C SER A 17 14.71 -1.84 -12.46
N SER A 18 13.92 -2.83 -12.87
CA SER A 18 12.46 -2.78 -12.79
C SER A 18 11.92 -2.71 -11.35
N TRP A 19 12.78 -2.40 -10.38
CA TRP A 19 12.61 -2.45 -8.94
C TRP A 19 13.37 -1.28 -8.29
N SER A 20 13.17 -0.06 -8.80
CA SER A 20 13.58 1.15 -8.09
C SER A 20 12.67 1.36 -6.87
N TRP A 21 13.26 1.70 -5.72
CA TRP A 21 12.51 1.92 -4.48
C TRP A 21 12.77 3.31 -3.92
N ILE A 22 11.75 3.87 -3.31
CA ILE A 22 11.82 5.11 -2.55
C ILE A 22 11.52 4.76 -1.10
N SER A 23 12.47 5.01 -0.20
CA SER A 23 12.26 4.93 1.25
C SER A 23 11.90 6.31 1.79
N ILE A 24 10.86 6.36 2.60
CA ILE A 24 10.48 7.54 3.40
C ILE A 24 10.47 7.11 4.86
N ASP A 25 11.32 7.74 5.67
CA ASP A 25 11.42 7.44 7.11
C ASP A 25 10.39 8.23 7.94
N ALA A 26 10.35 7.95 9.25
CA ALA A 26 9.50 8.65 10.21
C ALA A 26 9.77 10.17 10.35
N THR A 27 10.80 10.71 9.71
CA THR A 27 11.04 12.16 9.63
C THR A 27 10.51 12.78 8.34
N GLY A 28 9.91 11.98 7.45
CA GLY A 28 9.49 12.38 6.11
C GLY A 28 10.67 12.49 5.12
N LYS A 29 11.86 12.04 5.51
CA LYS A 29 13.04 12.12 4.64
C LYS A 29 12.97 11.05 3.57
N LYS A 30 12.91 11.51 2.32
CA LYS A 30 12.91 10.67 1.13
C LYS A 30 14.33 10.27 0.71
N THR A 31 14.54 8.99 0.46
CA THR A 31 15.79 8.43 -0.09
C THR A 31 15.48 7.48 -1.24
N VAL A 32 16.15 7.66 -2.37
CA VAL A 32 16.04 6.74 -3.50
C VAL A 32 17.02 5.59 -3.30
N LEU A 33 16.52 4.37 -3.38
CA LEU A 33 17.27 3.13 -3.19
C LEU A 33 17.40 2.43 -4.55
N ASP A 34 18.62 2.38 -5.09
CA ASP A 34 18.97 1.55 -6.23
C ASP A 34 19.50 0.20 -5.72
N VAL A 35 18.57 -0.64 -5.28
CA VAL A 35 18.87 -1.97 -4.71
C VAL A 35 17.99 -3.02 -5.36
N ASP A 36 18.51 -4.24 -5.47
CA ASP A 36 17.72 -5.33 -6.02
C ASP A 36 16.60 -5.78 -5.07
N LYS A 37 15.66 -6.53 -5.62
CA LYS A 37 14.48 -7.04 -4.88
C LYS A 37 14.84 -7.98 -3.72
N TYR A 38 15.95 -8.71 -3.79
CA TYR A 38 16.38 -9.62 -2.74
C TYR A 38 16.92 -8.84 -1.53
N VAL A 39 17.61 -7.72 -1.76
CA VAL A 39 18.03 -6.80 -0.70
C VAL A 39 16.80 -6.28 0.05
N ILE A 40 15.75 -5.87 -0.66
CA ILE A 40 14.49 -5.43 -0.03
C ILE A 40 13.84 -6.57 0.77
N MET A 41 13.74 -7.78 0.21
CA MET A 41 13.20 -8.95 0.92
C MET A 41 13.93 -9.22 2.23
N HIS A 42 15.26 -9.17 2.23
CA HIS A 42 16.06 -9.40 3.43
C HIS A 42 15.95 -8.24 4.43
N ARG A 43 15.87 -6.99 3.96
CA ARG A 43 15.71 -5.79 4.80
C ARG A 43 14.40 -5.83 5.59
N VAL A 44 13.29 -6.13 4.92
CA VAL A 44 11.94 -6.09 5.53
C VAL A 44 11.45 -7.45 6.02
N GLN A 45 12.18 -8.53 5.73
CA GLN A 45 11.92 -9.90 6.20
C GLN A 45 10.57 -10.46 5.72
N ILE A 46 10.28 -10.30 4.42
CA ILE A 46 9.08 -10.85 3.79
C ILE A 46 9.41 -11.98 2.82
N HIS A 47 8.44 -12.87 2.60
CA HIS A 47 8.61 -13.99 1.69
C HIS A 47 8.59 -13.55 0.22
N ALA A 48 9.25 -14.29 -0.68
CA ALA A 48 9.26 -14.00 -2.11
C ALA A 48 7.85 -13.94 -2.73
N ARG A 49 6.91 -14.69 -2.14
CA ARG A 49 5.49 -14.69 -2.53
C ARG A 49 4.84 -13.34 -2.31
N ASP A 50 5.11 -12.72 -1.16
CA ASP A 50 4.50 -11.45 -0.77
C ASP A 50 5.11 -10.32 -1.59
N LEU A 51 6.43 -10.33 -1.80
CA LEU A 51 7.08 -9.36 -2.67
C LEU A 51 6.56 -9.42 -4.11
N ARG A 52 6.22 -10.62 -4.61
CA ARG A 52 5.74 -10.81 -6.00
C ARG A 52 4.44 -10.07 -6.27
N ILE A 53 3.62 -9.76 -5.26
CA ILE A 53 2.40 -8.97 -5.45
C ILE A 53 2.72 -7.55 -5.93
N LEU A 54 3.93 -7.06 -5.64
CA LEU A 54 4.44 -5.76 -6.05
C LEU A 54 5.22 -5.81 -7.37
N ASP A 55 5.30 -6.95 -8.05
CA ASP A 55 6.03 -7.03 -9.33
C ASP A 55 5.35 -6.11 -10.37
N PRO A 56 6.07 -5.17 -11.00
CA PRO A 56 5.48 -4.26 -11.98
C PRO A 56 5.13 -4.94 -13.30
N ASN A 57 5.67 -6.14 -13.56
CA ASN A 57 5.38 -6.90 -14.78
C ASN A 57 4.23 -7.89 -14.61
N LEU A 58 3.68 -8.00 -13.40
CA LEU A 58 2.59 -8.92 -13.08
C LEU A 58 1.36 -8.14 -12.62
N PHE A 59 0.20 -8.64 -13.03
CA PHE A 59 -1.08 -8.10 -12.57
C PHE A 59 -1.54 -8.88 -11.34
N TYR A 60 -1.39 -8.26 -10.18
CA TYR A 60 -1.96 -8.75 -8.93
C TYR A 60 -3.17 -7.92 -8.51
N PRO A 61 -4.16 -8.55 -7.88
CA PRO A 61 -5.23 -7.82 -7.24
C PRO A 61 -4.71 -6.87 -6.15
N SER A 62 -5.48 -5.81 -5.87
CA SER A 62 -5.29 -5.02 -4.66
C SER A 62 -5.26 -5.94 -3.45
N ALA A 63 -4.38 -5.66 -2.49
CA ALA A 63 -4.19 -6.49 -1.31
C ALA A 63 -3.53 -5.69 -0.18
N ILE A 64 -3.93 -5.98 1.05
CA ILE A 64 -3.30 -5.50 2.29
C ILE A 64 -2.87 -6.73 3.07
N LEU A 65 -1.57 -6.96 3.20
CA LEU A 65 -1.04 -8.16 3.85
C LEU A 65 -0.22 -7.82 5.08
N GLY A 66 -0.74 -8.15 6.26
CA GLY A 66 0.02 -8.17 7.50
C GLY A 66 1.05 -9.30 7.53
N ARG A 67 2.26 -8.97 8.01
CA ARG A 67 3.37 -9.91 8.27
C ARG A 67 4.08 -9.51 9.54
N GLU A 68 4.95 -10.38 10.03
CA GLU A 68 5.73 -10.21 11.26
C GLU A 68 6.38 -8.83 11.41
N ARG A 69 6.90 -8.25 10.32
CA ARG A 69 7.68 -7.00 10.34
C ARG A 69 7.30 -5.97 9.28
N ALA A 70 6.25 -6.26 8.52
CA ALA A 70 5.87 -5.43 7.39
C ALA A 70 4.38 -5.56 7.06
N ILE A 71 3.81 -4.49 6.54
CA ILE A 71 2.53 -4.51 5.83
C ILE A 71 2.85 -4.35 4.35
N VAL A 72 2.46 -5.32 3.53
CA VAL A 72 2.66 -5.26 2.08
C VAL A 72 1.37 -4.76 1.43
N LEU A 73 1.47 -3.63 0.73
CA LEU A 73 0.34 -2.94 0.11
C LEU A 73 0.46 -2.97 -1.41
N ASN A 74 -0.55 -3.54 -2.07
CA ASN A 74 -0.81 -3.33 -3.49
C ASN A 74 -2.16 -2.63 -3.60
N LEU A 75 -2.18 -1.34 -3.90
CA LEU A 75 -3.38 -0.52 -4.02
C LEU A 75 -3.35 0.19 -5.37
N GLU A 76 -3.66 -0.57 -6.43
CA GLU A 76 -3.58 -0.13 -7.83
C GLU A 76 -2.19 0.37 -8.23
N HIS A 77 -2.01 1.71 -8.28
CA HIS A 77 -0.75 2.34 -8.65
C HIS A 77 0.20 2.46 -7.44
N ILE A 78 -0.32 2.38 -6.22
CA ILE A 78 0.45 2.46 -4.98
C ILE A 78 0.91 1.06 -4.59
N LYS A 79 2.20 0.79 -4.77
CA LYS A 79 2.86 -0.46 -4.38
C LYS A 79 3.87 -0.16 -3.29
N ALA A 80 3.60 -0.60 -2.07
CA ALA A 80 4.39 -0.21 -0.91
C ALA A 80 4.62 -1.37 0.08
N ILE A 81 5.67 -1.21 0.89
CA ILE A 81 5.97 -2.04 2.05
C ILE A 81 6.13 -1.08 3.23
N ILE A 82 5.20 -1.12 4.17
CA ILE A 82 5.27 -0.35 5.40
C ILE A 82 5.98 -1.19 6.45
N THR A 83 6.94 -0.60 7.16
CA THR A 83 7.56 -1.16 8.37
C THR A 83 7.26 -0.25 9.54
N ALA A 84 7.62 -0.63 10.77
CA ALA A 84 7.48 0.24 11.95
C ALA A 84 8.35 1.54 11.92
N LYS A 85 9.21 1.73 10.90
CA LYS A 85 10.20 2.83 10.88
C LYS A 85 10.25 3.61 9.57
N GLU A 86 9.85 2.98 8.48
CA GLU A 86 9.91 3.54 7.13
C GLU A 86 8.85 2.89 6.24
N VAL A 87 8.44 3.60 5.21
CA VAL A 87 7.67 3.07 4.09
C VAL A 87 8.56 2.99 2.85
N LEU A 88 8.55 1.83 2.20
CA LEU A 88 9.23 1.59 0.94
C LEU A 88 8.19 1.59 -0.18
N ILE A 89 8.26 2.55 -1.08
CA ILE A 89 7.33 2.68 -2.20
C ILE A 89 8.08 2.30 -3.47
N GLN A 90 7.49 1.43 -4.28
CA GLN A 90 8.06 1.10 -5.58
C GLN A 90 7.98 2.33 -6.48
N ASP A 91 9.14 2.81 -6.91
CA ASP A 91 9.25 3.90 -7.86
C ASP A 91 8.84 3.38 -9.23
N SER A 92 7.68 3.84 -9.69
CA SER A 92 7.17 3.56 -11.01
C SER A 92 7.10 4.87 -11.79
N SER A 93 7.20 4.81 -13.12
CA SER A 93 7.04 5.99 -13.99
C SER A 93 5.60 6.53 -14.02
N ASP A 94 4.74 6.12 -13.09
CA ASP A 94 3.36 6.59 -12.97
C ASP A 94 3.33 7.98 -12.32
N GLU A 95 2.91 8.99 -13.08
CA GLU A 95 2.77 10.37 -12.62
C GLU A 95 1.76 10.51 -11.47
N ASN A 96 0.80 9.57 -11.35
CA ASN A 96 -0.18 9.57 -10.26
C ASN A 96 0.47 9.28 -8.89
N LEU A 97 1.70 8.77 -8.84
CA LEU A 97 2.44 8.56 -7.60
C LEU A 97 3.07 9.83 -7.03
N ILE A 98 3.27 10.87 -7.84
CA ILE A 98 3.97 12.09 -7.39
C ILE A 98 3.22 12.78 -6.23
N PRO A 99 1.90 13.05 -6.33
CA PRO A 99 1.16 13.65 -5.22
C PRO A 99 1.18 12.77 -3.97
N THR A 100 1.04 11.45 -4.15
CA THR A 100 1.08 10.48 -3.06
C THR A 100 2.42 10.53 -2.31
N LEU A 101 3.54 10.62 -3.02
CA LEU A 101 4.85 10.73 -2.38
C LEU A 101 5.00 12.01 -1.56
N GLU A 102 4.46 13.13 -2.03
CA GLU A 102 4.49 14.42 -1.31
C GLU A 102 3.67 14.35 -0.02
N GLU A 103 2.51 13.69 -0.05
CA GLU A 103 1.68 13.44 1.14
C GLU A 103 2.41 12.58 2.17
N PHE A 104 3.04 11.49 1.74
CA PHE A 104 3.87 10.66 2.63
C PHE A 104 4.98 11.47 3.30
N GLN A 105 5.70 12.30 2.55
CA GLN A 105 6.76 13.13 3.14
C GLN A 105 6.22 14.14 4.14
N THR A 106 5.10 14.79 3.80
CA THR A 106 4.51 15.84 4.63
C THR A 106 3.95 15.26 5.91
N ARG A 107 3.04 14.28 5.83
CA ARG A 107 2.31 13.76 6.99
C ARG A 107 3.17 12.89 7.90
N LEU A 108 4.13 12.14 7.37
CA LEU A 108 5.04 11.36 8.22
C LEU A 108 6.01 12.25 9.01
N SER A 109 6.36 13.45 8.51
CA SER A 109 7.26 14.37 9.22
C SER A 109 6.65 15.05 10.46
N VAL A 110 5.31 15.14 10.52
CA VAL A 110 4.60 15.92 11.55
C VAL A 110 4.68 15.24 12.92
N GLY A 111 4.48 13.92 13.00
CA GLY A 111 4.48 13.20 14.28
C GLY A 111 5.85 13.09 14.98
N ASN A 112 6.91 13.67 14.43
CA ASN A 112 8.24 13.69 15.05
C ASN A 112 8.61 15.05 15.69
N LYS A 113 7.77 16.09 15.56
CA LYS A 113 8.06 17.44 16.08
C LYS A 113 7.83 17.60 17.59
N ALA A 114 7.20 16.63 18.26
CA ALA A 114 6.85 16.71 19.69
C ALA A 114 7.99 16.41 20.68
N HIS A 115 9.18 15.98 20.25
CA HIS A 115 10.27 15.62 21.18
C HIS A 115 11.30 16.74 21.45
N GLY A 116 11.05 17.98 21.00
CA GLY A 116 12.06 19.04 21.09
C GLY A 116 11.53 20.47 21.02
N GLY A 117 10.57 20.83 21.87
CA GLY A 117 10.15 22.24 21.99
C GLY A 117 9.09 22.47 23.05
N GLN A 118 9.52 22.89 24.24
CA GLN A 118 8.66 23.58 25.20
C GLN A 118 8.15 24.88 24.54
N LEU A 119 6.84 25.14 24.57
CA LEU A 119 6.18 26.39 25.01
C LEU A 119 4.69 26.40 24.60
N ASP A 120 3.84 26.61 25.60
CA ASP A 120 2.48 27.17 25.59
C ASP A 120 1.37 26.55 24.73
N GLY A 121 0.57 25.70 25.39
CA GLY A 121 -0.85 26.00 25.60
C GLY A 121 -1.77 26.06 24.39
N ASP A 122 -1.95 24.94 23.69
CA ASP A 122 -3.25 24.56 23.15
C ASP A 122 -3.29 23.02 23.12
N VAL A 123 -4.42 22.41 23.48
CA VAL A 123 -4.58 20.95 23.43
C VAL A 123 -4.75 20.56 21.97
N VAL A 124 -3.63 20.51 21.24
CA VAL A 124 -3.58 19.79 19.97
C VAL A 124 -3.51 18.33 20.39
N GLU A 125 -4.60 17.59 20.22
CA GLU A 125 -4.57 16.12 20.21
C GLU A 125 -3.69 15.71 19.03
N GLU A 126 -2.36 15.73 19.24
CA GLU A 126 -1.37 15.31 18.27
C GLU A 126 -1.40 13.79 18.19
N ASP A 127 -2.14 13.30 17.20
CA ASP A 127 -2.10 11.99 16.55
C ASP A 127 -0.96 11.07 17.05
N GLU A 128 -1.20 10.40 18.19
CA GLU A 128 -0.30 9.42 18.81
C GLU A 128 -0.30 8.07 18.05
N SER A 129 -0.78 8.06 16.81
CA SER A 129 -0.86 6.83 16.02
C SER A 129 0.52 6.32 15.63
N ALA A 130 0.70 5.00 15.75
CA ALA A 130 1.95 4.33 15.39
C ALA A 130 2.33 4.60 13.92
N PHE A 131 3.64 4.61 13.62
CA PHE A 131 4.13 4.99 12.30
C PHE A 131 3.46 4.20 11.16
N GLU A 132 3.26 2.90 11.36
CA GLU A 132 2.64 2.03 10.38
C GLU A 132 1.20 2.42 10.03
N PHE A 133 0.43 2.95 10.99
CA PHE A 133 -0.96 3.35 10.78
C PHE A 133 -1.05 4.71 10.12
N ARG A 134 -0.19 5.67 10.51
CA ARG A 134 -0.06 6.93 9.76
C ARG A 134 0.34 6.70 8.30
N ALA A 135 1.26 5.76 8.06
CA ALA A 135 1.64 5.39 6.69
C ALA A 135 0.49 4.69 5.94
N LEU A 136 -0.26 3.80 6.61
CA LEU A 136 -1.40 3.11 6.03
C LEU A 136 -2.53 4.08 5.69
N GLU A 137 -2.84 5.01 6.60
CA GLU A 137 -3.83 6.07 6.41
C GLU A 137 -3.51 6.91 5.17
N VAL A 138 -2.27 7.39 5.05
CA VAL A 138 -1.82 8.16 3.88
C VAL A 138 -1.98 7.35 2.59
N ALA A 139 -1.63 6.05 2.61
CA ALA A 139 -1.77 5.19 1.44
C ALA A 139 -3.25 5.03 1.02
N LEU A 140 -4.13 4.79 2.00
CA LEU A 140 -5.56 4.59 1.79
C LEU A 140 -6.25 5.88 1.34
N GLU A 141 -5.97 7.01 1.99
CA GLU A 141 -6.50 8.30 1.60
C GLU A 141 -6.06 8.68 0.18
N ALA A 142 -4.79 8.46 -0.17
CA ALA A 142 -4.28 8.74 -1.50
C ALA A 142 -4.98 7.91 -2.58
N ILE A 143 -5.15 6.59 -2.38
CA ILE A 143 -5.83 5.76 -3.38
C ILE A 143 -7.32 6.12 -3.50
N CYS A 144 -7.97 6.42 -2.38
CA CYS A 144 -9.36 6.82 -2.33
C CYS A 144 -9.58 8.16 -3.05
N SER A 145 -8.72 9.15 -2.79
CA SER A 145 -8.74 10.44 -3.46
C SER A 145 -8.52 10.31 -4.97
N PHE A 146 -7.57 9.46 -5.38
CA PHE A 146 -7.33 9.15 -6.79
C PHE A 146 -8.57 8.55 -7.47
N LEU A 147 -9.21 7.55 -6.85
CA LEU A 147 -10.40 6.90 -7.41
C LEU A 147 -11.60 7.86 -7.46
N ALA A 148 -11.76 8.72 -6.45
CA ALA A 148 -12.78 9.76 -6.42
C ALA A 148 -12.59 10.76 -7.57
N ALA A 149 -11.38 11.28 -7.75
CA ALA A 149 -11.04 12.20 -8.83
C ALA A 149 -11.32 11.59 -10.21
N ARG A 150 -10.87 10.34 -10.42
CA ARG A 150 -11.15 9.56 -11.65
C ARG A 150 -12.64 9.39 -11.92
N THR A 151 -13.45 9.19 -10.87
CA THR A 151 -14.91 9.05 -10.99
C THR A 151 -15.53 10.35 -11.51
N ILE A 152 -15.16 11.48 -10.89
CA ILE A 152 -15.65 12.82 -11.28
C ILE A 152 -15.24 13.15 -12.72
N GLU A 153 -14.01 12.85 -13.12
CA GLU A 153 -13.52 13.08 -14.48
C GLU A 153 -14.28 12.28 -15.55
N LEU A 154 -14.52 10.99 -15.28
CA LEU A 154 -15.29 10.14 -16.18
C LEU A 154 -16.74 10.58 -16.29
N GLU A 155 -17.37 10.95 -15.17
CA GLU A 155 -18.74 11.46 -15.14
C GLU A 155 -18.87 12.75 -15.95
N LYS A 156 -17.97 13.71 -15.73
CA LYS A 156 -17.90 14.98 -16.48
C LYS A 156 -17.71 14.76 -17.98
N SER A 157 -17.04 13.66 -18.36
CA SER A 157 -16.82 13.28 -19.76
C SER A 157 -18.00 12.50 -20.37
N ALA A 158 -18.76 11.77 -19.55
CA ALA A 158 -19.86 10.91 -19.96
C ALA A 158 -21.09 11.70 -20.40
N TYR A 159 -21.53 12.68 -19.62
CA TYR A 159 -22.74 13.47 -19.94
C TYR A 159 -22.67 14.14 -21.33
N PRO A 160 -21.60 14.88 -21.70
CA PRO A 160 -21.51 15.47 -23.02
C PRO A 160 -21.45 14.44 -24.15
N ALA A 161 -20.84 13.26 -23.91
CA ALA A 161 -20.77 12.20 -24.91
C ALA A 161 -22.13 11.54 -25.16
N LEU A 162 -22.94 11.38 -24.12
CA LEU A 162 -24.31 10.87 -24.21
C LEU A 162 -25.24 11.88 -24.91
N ASP A 163 -25.12 13.17 -24.58
CA ASP A 163 -25.88 14.22 -25.26
C ASP A 163 -25.53 14.29 -26.75
N GLU A 164 -24.24 14.25 -27.09
CA GLU A 164 -23.77 14.27 -28.47
C GLU A 164 -24.25 13.04 -29.26
N LEU A 165 -24.27 11.86 -28.63
CA LEU A 165 -24.81 10.64 -29.24
C LEU A 165 -26.33 10.76 -29.48
N THR A 166 -27.07 11.32 -28.53
CA THR A 166 -28.52 11.56 -28.63
C THR A 166 -28.85 12.51 -29.78
N LEU A 167 -28.01 13.54 -30.00
CA LEU A 167 -28.16 14.47 -31.12
C LEU A 167 -27.75 13.86 -32.47
N LYS A 168 -26.69 13.04 -32.49
CA LYS A 168 -26.11 12.47 -33.72
C LYS A 168 -25.63 11.03 -33.50
N LEU A 169 -26.40 10.09 -34.04
CA LEU A 169 -26.08 8.67 -34.07
C LEU A 169 -25.00 8.38 -35.13
N THR A 170 -23.73 8.54 -34.74
CA THR A 170 -22.57 8.20 -35.56
C THR A 170 -21.73 7.11 -34.90
N SER A 171 -21.00 6.33 -35.70
CA SER A 171 -20.08 5.30 -35.20
C SER A 171 -19.02 5.88 -34.26
N ARG A 172 -18.53 7.10 -34.53
CA ARG A 172 -17.58 7.82 -33.67
C ARG A 172 -18.16 8.12 -32.29
N ASN A 173 -19.39 8.60 -32.22
CA ASN A 173 -20.05 8.94 -30.95
C ASN A 173 -20.37 7.69 -30.15
N LEU A 174 -20.82 6.63 -30.82
CA LEU A 174 -21.05 5.33 -30.18
C LEU A 174 -19.74 4.77 -29.59
N LEU A 175 -18.64 4.78 -30.36
CA LEU A 175 -17.33 4.34 -29.88
C LEU A 175 -16.84 5.16 -28.68
N ARG A 176 -17.08 6.48 -28.68
CA ARG A 176 -16.75 7.35 -27.55
C ARG A 176 -17.51 6.94 -26.28
N VAL A 177 -18.82 6.73 -26.37
CA VAL A 177 -19.65 6.28 -25.24
C VAL A 177 -19.26 4.86 -24.80
N CYS A 178 -19.00 3.94 -25.71
CA CYS A 178 -18.52 2.59 -25.37
C CYS A 178 -17.17 2.64 -24.62
N LYS A 179 -16.22 3.47 -25.06
CA LYS A 179 -14.93 3.64 -24.38
C LYS A 179 -15.09 4.21 -22.97
N LEU A 180 -15.99 5.17 -22.80
CA LEU A 180 -16.33 5.73 -21.49
C LEU A 180 -16.98 4.68 -20.60
N LYS A 181 -17.97 3.92 -21.12
CA LYS A 181 -18.60 2.79 -20.42
C LYS A 181 -17.58 1.77 -19.95
N SER A 182 -16.69 1.30 -20.83
CA SER A 182 -15.64 0.33 -20.44
C SER A 182 -14.69 0.89 -19.38
N SER A 183 -14.35 2.18 -19.46
CA SER A 183 -13.49 2.83 -18.46
C SER A 183 -14.22 2.95 -17.12
N MET A 184 -15.50 3.29 -17.13
CA MET A 184 -16.35 3.36 -15.96
C MET A 184 -16.51 1.98 -15.29
N THR A 185 -16.79 0.93 -16.07
CA THR A 185 -16.88 -0.45 -15.57
C THR A 185 -15.57 -0.89 -14.92
N ARG A 186 -14.42 -0.55 -15.53
CA ARG A 186 -13.12 -0.87 -14.93
C ARG A 186 -12.92 -0.13 -13.61
N LEU A 187 -13.23 1.18 -13.56
CA LEU A 187 -13.09 1.96 -12.33
C LEU A 187 -14.01 1.43 -11.22
N THR A 188 -15.25 1.07 -11.54
CA THR A 188 -16.19 0.43 -10.60
C THR A 188 -15.63 -0.88 -10.05
N ALA A 189 -15.01 -1.70 -10.89
CA ALA A 189 -14.38 -2.94 -10.44
C ALA A 189 -13.15 -2.69 -9.53
N GLN A 190 -12.33 -1.67 -9.83
CA GLN A 190 -11.18 -1.29 -8.99
C GLN A 190 -11.64 -0.81 -7.61
N VAL A 191 -12.63 0.09 -7.61
CA VAL A 191 -13.26 0.64 -6.39
C VAL A 191 -13.85 -0.50 -5.54
N GLN A 192 -14.68 -1.37 -6.13
CA GLN A 192 -15.28 -2.51 -5.42
C GLN A 192 -14.23 -3.43 -4.81
N LYS A 193 -13.13 -3.67 -5.52
CA LYS A 193 -12.07 -4.53 -5.04
C LYS A 193 -11.35 -3.98 -3.81
N ILE A 194 -11.05 -2.68 -3.77
CA ILE A 194 -10.45 -2.06 -2.58
C ILE A 194 -11.41 -2.17 -1.41
N LYS A 195 -12.71 -1.95 -1.66
CA LYS A 195 -13.74 -2.15 -0.65
C LYS A 195 -13.76 -3.58 -0.12
N ASP A 196 -13.77 -4.57 -1.00
CA ASP A 196 -13.81 -5.99 -0.62
C ASP A 196 -12.59 -6.36 0.24
N GLU A 197 -11.39 -5.86 -0.11
CA GLU A 197 -10.18 -6.08 0.70
C GLU A 197 -10.26 -5.41 2.09
N LEU A 198 -10.82 -4.20 2.17
CA LEU A 198 -11.02 -3.50 3.45
C LEU A 198 -12.10 -4.18 4.32
N GLU A 199 -13.22 -4.59 3.72
CA GLU A 199 -14.27 -5.34 4.42
C GLU A 199 -13.75 -6.68 4.92
N GLN A 200 -12.99 -7.42 4.09
CA GLN A 200 -12.40 -8.69 4.50
C GLN A 200 -11.41 -8.52 5.65
N LEU A 201 -10.59 -7.46 5.65
CA LEU A 201 -9.65 -7.18 6.73
C LEU A 201 -10.38 -6.83 8.04
N LEU A 202 -11.48 -6.07 7.96
CA LEU A 202 -12.32 -5.74 9.11
C LEU A 202 -13.09 -6.96 9.68
N GLU A 203 -13.28 -8.02 8.90
CA GLU A 203 -13.97 -9.23 9.35
C GLU A 203 -13.09 -10.16 10.21
N ASP A 204 -11.76 -10.01 10.19
CA ASP A 204 -10.81 -10.90 10.89
C ASP A 204 -9.83 -10.12 11.79
N ASP A 205 -10.11 -10.14 13.10
CA ASP A 205 -9.26 -9.53 14.14
C ASP A 205 -7.80 -10.02 14.10
N GLU A 206 -7.54 -11.26 13.65
CA GLU A 206 -6.18 -11.80 13.56
C GLU A 206 -5.40 -11.11 12.43
N ASP A 207 -6.03 -10.90 11.26
CA ASP A 207 -5.42 -10.19 10.15
C ASP A 207 -5.20 -8.70 10.50
N MET A 208 -6.08 -8.09 11.31
CA MET A 208 -5.88 -6.74 11.86
C MET A 208 -4.72 -6.69 12.87
N ALA A 209 -4.63 -7.66 13.78
CA ALA A 209 -3.54 -7.76 14.75
C ALA A 209 -2.17 -7.90 14.06
N GLU A 210 -2.13 -8.52 12.87
CA GLU A 210 -0.92 -8.65 12.08
C GLU A 210 -0.35 -7.29 11.60
N LEU A 211 -1.14 -6.21 11.63
CA LEU A 211 -0.72 -4.85 11.23
C LEU A 211 0.04 -4.08 12.31
N TYR A 212 0.00 -4.49 13.59
CA TYR A 212 0.65 -3.80 14.71
C TYR A 212 2.17 -4.06 14.75
N LEU A 213 2.92 -3.47 13.82
CA LEU A 213 4.36 -3.72 13.64
C LEU A 213 5.22 -3.20 14.80
N SER A 214 4.89 -2.01 15.32
CA SER A 214 5.59 -1.37 16.43
C SER A 214 5.47 -2.19 17.72
N ARG A 215 4.30 -2.78 17.98
CA ARG A 215 4.06 -3.70 19.10
C ARG A 215 4.90 -4.97 18.96
N LYS A 216 4.88 -5.61 17.78
CA LYS A 216 5.69 -6.80 17.50
C LYS A 216 7.19 -6.54 17.68
N LEU A 217 7.65 -5.35 17.26
CA LEU A 217 9.04 -4.94 17.42
C LEU A 217 9.42 -4.74 18.90
N ALA A 218 8.52 -4.18 19.72
CA ALA A 218 8.73 -4.01 21.16
C ALA A 218 8.76 -5.36 21.89
N GLY A 219 7.86 -6.29 21.58
CA GLY A 219 7.82 -7.64 22.16
C GLY A 219 9.07 -8.47 21.86
N ALA A 220 9.65 -8.33 20.66
CA ALA A 220 10.89 -8.99 20.26
C ALA A 220 12.15 -8.47 21.00
N SER A 221 12.08 -7.29 21.62
CA SER A 221 13.20 -6.67 22.34
C SER A 221 13.30 -7.08 23.83
N SER A 222 12.34 -7.85 24.34
CA SER A 222 12.44 -8.45 25.68
C SER A 222 13.29 -9.72 25.65
N PRO A 223 14.27 -9.90 26.56
CA PRO A 223 15.08 -11.10 26.59
C PRO A 223 14.22 -12.27 27.06
N ALA A 224 13.69 -13.04 26.12
CA ALA A 224 13.19 -14.38 26.41
C ALA A 224 14.39 -15.19 26.95
N ILE A 225 14.28 -15.59 28.21
CA ILE A 225 15.24 -16.46 28.87
C ILE A 225 15.45 -17.69 27.99
N ASP A 226 16.71 -17.91 27.65
CA ASP A 226 17.27 -19.02 26.92
C ASP A 226 16.76 -20.38 27.45
N SER A 227 15.95 -21.05 26.65
CA SER A 227 15.91 -22.52 26.65
C SER A 227 16.29 -22.96 25.24
N GLY A 228 17.58 -23.17 25.04
CA GLY A 228 18.20 -23.47 23.76
C GLY A 228 17.62 -24.69 23.07
N GLU A 229 17.14 -24.47 21.84
CA GLU A 229 17.12 -25.48 20.79
C GLU A 229 17.55 -24.81 19.47
N HIS A 230 18.62 -25.35 18.91
CA HIS A 230 19.37 -24.83 17.77
C HIS A 230 18.54 -24.99 16.48
N ILE A 231 17.85 -23.94 16.00
CA ILE A 231 17.14 -23.99 14.70
C ILE A 231 18.17 -23.84 13.58
N ASN A 232 18.56 -24.98 13.04
CA ASN A 232 19.51 -25.09 11.94
C ASN A 232 18.77 -24.96 10.61
N TRP A 233 18.85 -23.79 9.98
CA TRP A 233 18.24 -23.52 8.69
C TRP A 233 19.10 -24.11 7.56
N TYR A 234 18.83 -25.36 7.20
CA TYR A 234 19.35 -25.95 5.97
C TYR A 234 18.26 -25.98 4.90
N PRO A 235 18.51 -25.44 3.68
CA PRO A 235 17.58 -25.57 2.58
C PRO A 235 17.76 -26.93 1.91
N THR A 236 16.78 -27.83 2.03
CA THR A 236 16.74 -29.03 1.18
C THR A 236 15.99 -28.71 -0.12
N SER A 237 16.72 -28.80 -1.23
CA SER A 237 16.19 -28.72 -2.60
C SER A 237 15.13 -29.80 -2.86
N PRO A 238 14.10 -29.54 -3.68
CA PRO A 238 13.07 -30.53 -3.97
C PRO A 238 13.48 -31.45 -5.13
N THR A 239 13.47 -32.76 -4.90
CA THR A 239 13.47 -33.76 -5.98
C THR A 239 12.02 -34.10 -6.35
N ILE A 240 11.80 -33.99 -7.66
CA ILE A 240 10.71 -34.48 -8.52
C ILE A 240 9.79 -35.56 -7.94
N GLY A 241 8.48 -35.26 -7.94
CA GLY A 241 7.41 -36.20 -8.29
C GLY A 241 6.61 -36.84 -7.14
N ALA A 242 5.49 -36.23 -6.74
CA ALA A 242 4.22 -36.93 -6.43
C ALA A 242 3.12 -35.93 -6.02
N LYS A 243 1.90 -36.17 -6.51
CA LYS A 243 0.65 -35.54 -6.08
C LYS A 243 0.32 -35.99 -4.66
N ILE A 244 0.04 -35.09 -3.70
CA ILE A 244 -0.84 -35.30 -2.53
C ILE A 244 -1.22 -33.93 -1.91
N SER A 245 -2.52 -33.77 -1.71
CA SER A 245 -3.27 -33.07 -0.65
C SER A 245 -2.67 -31.87 0.10
N ARG A 246 -3.43 -30.77 0.06
CA ARG A 246 -3.30 -29.55 0.86
C ARG A 246 -3.47 -29.86 2.35
N ALA A 247 -2.38 -29.90 3.11
CA ALA A 247 -2.39 -29.85 4.57
C ALA A 247 -1.72 -28.54 5.01
N LYS A 248 -2.50 -27.63 5.62
CA LYS A 248 -1.98 -26.45 6.34
C LYS A 248 -1.39 -26.97 7.65
N SER A 249 -0.07 -26.90 7.79
CA SER A 249 0.59 -27.11 9.08
C SER A 249 0.36 -25.88 9.96
N HIS A 250 -0.60 -26.00 10.89
CA HIS A 250 -0.69 -25.13 12.07
C HIS A 250 0.54 -25.37 12.94
N LEU A 251 1.43 -24.38 13.06
CA LEU A 251 2.31 -24.29 14.22
C LEU A 251 1.61 -23.36 15.21
N VAL A 252 0.88 -23.95 16.16
CA VAL A 252 0.27 -23.24 17.28
C VAL A 252 1.40 -22.71 18.16
N ARG A 253 1.66 -21.41 18.09
CA ARG A 253 2.38 -20.70 19.15
C ARG A 253 1.33 -20.23 20.15
N SER A 254 1.12 -21.02 21.21
CA SER A 254 0.33 -20.56 22.36
C SER A 254 1.05 -19.39 23.01
N ALA A 255 0.62 -18.18 22.70
CA ALA A 255 0.85 -17.02 23.55
C ALA A 255 -0.28 -16.99 24.59
N THR A 256 0.03 -17.38 25.81
CA THR A 256 -0.79 -16.99 26.95
C THR A 256 -0.49 -15.53 27.26
N VAL A 257 -1.20 -14.60 26.61
CA VAL A 257 -1.37 -13.22 27.08
C VAL A 257 -2.88 -12.97 27.17
N ARG A 258 -3.34 -12.74 28.39
CA ARG A 258 -4.74 -12.51 28.73
C ARG A 258 -5.03 -11.02 28.60
N GLY A 259 -5.98 -10.65 27.74
CA GLY A 259 -7.04 -9.71 28.13
C GLY A 259 -7.01 -8.28 27.57
N ASP A 260 -6.03 -7.89 26.76
CA ASP A 260 -5.94 -6.50 26.21
C ASP A 260 -6.18 -6.40 24.69
N ASP A 261 -6.14 -7.53 23.96
CA ASP A 261 -6.20 -7.56 22.48
C ASP A 261 -7.49 -6.97 21.86
N LYS A 262 -8.57 -6.80 22.63
CA LYS A 262 -9.86 -6.27 22.10
C LYS A 262 -9.92 -4.75 21.99
N ASN A 263 -9.29 -4.03 22.91
CA ASN A 263 -9.17 -2.56 22.79
C ASN A 263 -8.06 -2.21 21.80
N ASP A 264 -7.14 -3.14 21.61
CA ASP A 264 -5.95 -2.99 20.80
C ASP A 264 -6.18 -3.01 19.30
N VAL A 265 -7.36 -3.40 18.79
CA VAL A 265 -7.69 -3.37 17.35
C VAL A 265 -8.59 -2.20 16.96
N GLU A 266 -9.16 -1.49 17.95
CA GLU A 266 -10.12 -0.40 17.76
C GLU A 266 -9.54 0.76 16.93
N GLU A 267 -8.23 1.05 17.07
CA GLU A 267 -7.57 2.11 16.29
C GLU A 267 -7.55 1.79 14.78
N VAL A 268 -7.20 0.55 14.43
CA VAL A 268 -7.21 0.08 13.04
C VAL A 268 -8.64 -0.01 12.52
N GLU A 269 -9.57 -0.52 13.32
CA GLU A 269 -10.99 -0.59 12.96
C GLU A 269 -11.52 0.81 12.63
N MET A 270 -11.30 1.81 13.49
CA MET A 270 -11.71 3.19 13.25
C MET A 270 -11.09 3.79 11.97
N LEU A 271 -9.81 3.54 11.71
CA LEU A 271 -9.12 4.02 10.50
C LEU A 271 -9.74 3.41 9.23
N LEU A 272 -9.96 2.09 9.22
CA LEU A 272 -10.50 1.38 8.07
C LEU A 272 -12.00 1.70 7.87
N GLU A 273 -12.79 1.75 8.94
CA GLU A 273 -14.19 2.18 8.90
C GLU A 273 -14.33 3.64 8.42
N GLY A 274 -13.48 4.54 8.91
CA GLY A 274 -13.41 5.93 8.46
C GLY A 274 -13.11 6.02 6.96
N THR A 275 -12.16 5.22 6.48
CA THR A 275 -11.83 5.11 5.05
C THR A 275 -13.05 4.61 4.24
N LEU A 276 -13.73 3.54 4.69
CA LEU A 276 -14.93 3.03 4.02
C LEU A 276 -16.08 4.03 4.02
N TYR A 277 -16.30 4.72 5.15
CA TYR A 277 -17.35 5.71 5.31
C TYR A 277 -17.14 6.92 4.39
N ALA A 278 -15.93 7.49 4.40
CA ALA A 278 -15.57 8.63 3.55
C ALA A 278 -15.78 8.32 2.06
N ASN A 279 -15.58 7.06 1.66
CA ASN A 279 -15.72 6.66 0.26
C ASN A 279 -17.11 6.18 -0.11
N ARG A 280 -18.04 5.97 0.84
CA ARG A 280 -19.40 5.49 0.60
C ARG A 280 -20.13 6.26 -0.50
N GLN A 281 -20.03 7.59 -0.48
CA GLN A 281 -20.65 8.45 -1.48
C GLN A 281 -20.03 8.25 -2.88
N ASN A 282 -18.71 8.07 -2.96
CA ASN A 282 -18.00 7.78 -4.21
C ASN A 282 -18.46 6.42 -4.78
N PHE A 283 -18.62 5.41 -3.92
CA PHE A 283 -19.15 4.08 -4.29
C PHE A 283 -20.57 4.16 -4.86
N GLU A 284 -21.45 4.98 -4.27
CA GLU A 284 -22.81 5.14 -4.77
C GLU A 284 -22.86 5.93 -6.08
N GLN A 285 -22.04 6.97 -6.20
CA GLN A 285 -21.96 7.82 -7.38
C GLN A 285 -21.45 7.06 -8.61
N ILE A 286 -20.35 6.30 -8.47
CA ILE A 286 -19.79 5.53 -9.59
C ILE A 286 -20.74 4.44 -10.09
N ASN A 287 -21.44 3.77 -9.17
CA ASN A 287 -22.44 2.76 -9.49
C ASN A 287 -23.64 3.37 -10.23
N ARG A 288 -24.09 4.56 -9.81
CA ARG A 288 -25.16 5.29 -10.49
C ARG A 288 -24.75 5.67 -11.91
N ALA A 289 -23.58 6.29 -12.10
CA ALA A 289 -23.13 6.73 -13.40
C ALA A 289 -22.79 5.56 -14.35
N THR A 290 -22.33 4.42 -13.83
CA THR A 290 -22.19 3.17 -14.60
C THR A 290 -23.54 2.67 -15.14
N ARG A 291 -24.60 2.73 -14.32
CA ARG A 291 -25.96 2.32 -14.73
C ARG A 291 -26.56 3.24 -15.81
N VAL A 292 -26.26 4.54 -15.78
CA VAL A 292 -26.75 5.50 -16.79
C VAL A 292 -26.14 5.22 -18.18
N CYS A 293 -24.90 4.72 -18.24
CA CYS A 293 -24.27 4.29 -19.49
C CYS A 293 -24.67 2.85 -19.92
N GLY A 294 -25.50 2.18 -19.11
CA GLY A 294 -25.93 0.77 -19.20
C GLY A 294 -26.95 0.54 -20.30
#